data_AF-A0A3R7NEH7-F1
#
_entry.id   AF-A0A3R7NEH7-F1
#
_cell.length_a   1.000
_cell.length_b   1.000
_cell.length_c   1.000
_cell.angle_alpha   90.00
_cell.angle_beta   90.00
_cell.angle_gamma   90.00
#
_symmetry.space_group_name_H-M   'P 1'
#
loop_
_entity.id
_entity.type
_entity.pdbx_description
1 polymer ?
#
loop_
_entity_poly.entity_id
_entity_poly.type
_entity_poly.pdbx_seq_one_letter_code
_entity_poly.pdbx_strand_id
1 'polypeptide(L)'
;MSKPEIRFDAWNPGLSSELPVELLPEITLYRPENSETRYREAKQAAEFCGLRPEEMVAFKLERLAMHDVLIRVTTELFVPDGPNYEDLGINLRNMASRILEGWVRPALPELEAEFSRLRARVKQTLAERLDADIFQRRAPEDTAGKTGIWERLFGQKQPQSSKEPFFPELVALSEWRDGLDAIEDPFEHACIQALLMVVGGIVGQRGRLMADKDLVVSHASNLVCNSFGSRLVSSLIEPIFQRAVESEGYRLLPCQSRPFVMNVKGASAAGKSTIRPLQLELAERLGVDWTDFALVSPDYWRKFLLDYDSLGENFKYAAMLTGHELEIIDKKLDAYMEEKAADAKMPHLLIDRFRFDSFRLSTNQQTDGRLLSRFGHTVFIFFIITPPTETVERAWTRGQETGRYKAVDDLLFHNVEAYTGMPELFLTWVSKEHPKVHFEFLDNDVAYGTRPRTVAFGWNGEITILDPDCMRRMNAYKQINVDATCPEEVYLGTADSGDILATFIERIPKVSFIGKEDGALLARFSGGECRFTTEGFLSRTGLEGFSRQGNICGAGLILRDEDRDGTALDLERERHFTLGAW
;
A
#
# COMPACT_ATOMS: atom_id res chain seq x y z
N MET A 1 -0.56 44.91 -21.78
CA MET A 1 -0.66 44.60 -20.34
C MET A 1 -0.09 43.21 -20.16
N SER A 2 1.13 43.11 -19.64
CA SER A 2 1.72 41.84 -19.24
C SER A 2 0.81 41.18 -18.21
N LYS A 3 0.54 39.87 -18.36
CA LYS A 3 -0.18 39.10 -17.34
C LYS A 3 0.56 39.27 -16.00
N PRO A 4 -0.14 39.45 -14.87
CA PRO A 4 0.52 39.50 -13.58
C PRO A 4 1.37 38.23 -13.41
N GLU A 5 2.61 38.40 -12.98
CA GLU A 5 3.55 37.31 -12.76
C GLU A 5 3.03 36.49 -11.57
N ILE A 6 2.48 35.32 -11.84
CA ILE A 6 1.94 34.44 -10.80
C ILE A 6 3.13 33.94 -9.98
N ARG A 7 3.21 34.38 -8.72
CA ARG A 7 4.21 33.87 -7.77
C ARG A 7 3.70 32.57 -7.17
N PHE A 8 4.48 31.51 -7.33
CA PHE A 8 4.19 30.22 -6.71
C PHE A 8 4.86 30.11 -5.33
N ASP A 9 4.17 29.47 -4.41
CA ASP A 9 4.62 29.17 -3.05
C ASP A 9 4.01 27.83 -2.59
N ALA A 10 4.16 27.48 -1.31
CA ALA A 10 3.69 26.21 -0.78
C ALA A 10 2.17 26.02 -0.84
N TRP A 11 1.40 27.10 -0.72
CA TRP A 11 -0.06 27.09 -0.71
C TRP A 11 -0.67 27.39 -2.08
N ASN A 12 0.14 27.90 -3.00
CA ASN A 12 -0.20 28.01 -4.41
C ASN A 12 0.95 27.46 -5.27
N PRO A 13 1.11 26.12 -5.36
CA PRO A 13 2.25 25.52 -6.03
C PRO A 13 2.11 25.54 -7.56
N GLY A 14 0.97 25.96 -8.10
CA GLY A 14 0.70 25.99 -9.54
C GLY A 14 0.38 24.63 -10.14
N LEU A 15 -0.14 23.69 -9.35
CA LEU A 15 -0.69 22.42 -9.79
C LEU A 15 -1.95 22.07 -8.98
N SER A 16 -2.79 21.22 -9.55
CA SER A 16 -4.01 20.66 -8.94
C SER A 16 -3.85 19.15 -8.72
N SER A 17 -4.61 18.57 -7.79
CA SER A 17 -4.72 17.11 -7.64
C SER A 17 -5.39 16.43 -8.84
N GLU A 18 -6.11 17.17 -9.68
CA GLU A 18 -6.63 16.70 -10.96
C GLU A 18 -5.64 17.03 -12.09
N LEU A 19 -5.29 16.01 -12.87
CA LEU A 19 -4.47 16.19 -14.07
C LEU A 19 -5.25 16.96 -15.14
N PRO A 20 -4.67 18.01 -15.74
CA PRO A 20 -5.20 18.64 -16.95
C PRO A 20 -5.49 17.60 -18.04
N VAL A 21 -6.60 17.79 -18.77
CA VAL A 21 -7.08 16.82 -19.78
C VAL A 21 -6.03 16.56 -20.86
N GLU A 22 -5.25 17.59 -21.20
CA GLU A 22 -4.18 17.56 -22.18
C GLU A 22 -3.01 16.67 -21.75
N LEU A 23 -2.83 16.46 -20.43
CA LEU A 23 -1.76 15.66 -19.85
C LEU A 23 -2.16 14.20 -19.61
N LEU A 24 -3.44 13.85 -19.71
CA LEU A 24 -3.91 12.47 -19.52
C LEU A 24 -3.24 11.47 -20.51
N PRO A 25 -3.03 11.81 -21.80
CA PRO A 25 -2.26 10.95 -22.71
C PRO A 25 -0.77 10.80 -22.35
N GLU A 26 -0.21 11.73 -21.58
CA GLU A 26 1.19 11.74 -21.16
C GLU A 26 1.46 10.91 -19.90
N ILE A 27 0.41 10.38 -19.25
CA ILE A 27 0.57 9.40 -18.17
C ILE A 27 1.38 8.22 -18.73
N THR A 28 2.39 7.79 -17.98
CA THR A 28 3.45 6.93 -18.50
C THR A 28 2.94 5.63 -19.12
N LEU A 29 1.90 5.02 -18.55
CA LEU A 29 1.31 3.79 -19.07
C LEU A 29 0.52 3.93 -20.39
N TYR A 30 0.25 5.15 -20.88
CA TYR A 30 -0.40 5.40 -22.18
C TYR A 30 0.57 5.85 -23.27
N ARG A 31 1.82 6.10 -22.92
CA ARG A 31 2.85 6.57 -23.85
C ARG A 31 3.25 5.48 -24.88
N PRO A 32 3.53 5.87 -26.14
CA PRO A 32 3.80 4.94 -27.26
C PRO A 32 4.87 3.89 -27.01
N GLU A 33 5.88 4.30 -26.27
CA GLU A 33 7.07 3.54 -25.93
C GLU A 33 6.77 2.47 -24.89
N ASN A 34 5.74 2.66 -24.06
CA ASN A 34 5.47 1.83 -22.89
C ASN A 34 4.31 0.85 -23.11
N SER A 35 3.31 1.23 -23.91
CA SER A 35 2.07 0.47 -24.09
C SER A 35 1.59 0.52 -25.54
N GLU A 36 0.89 -0.54 -25.95
CA GLU A 36 0.15 -0.57 -27.21
C GLU A 36 -1.18 0.19 -27.12
N THR A 37 -1.75 0.29 -25.91
CA THR A 37 -3.04 0.96 -25.66
C THR A 37 -2.86 2.44 -25.35
N ARG A 38 -3.59 3.31 -26.06
CA ARG A 38 -3.63 4.76 -25.82
C ARG A 38 -4.64 5.15 -24.75
N TYR A 39 -4.50 6.33 -24.14
CA TYR A 39 -5.46 6.84 -23.16
C TYR A 39 -6.90 6.78 -23.65
N ARG A 40 -7.15 7.22 -24.89
CA ARG A 40 -8.50 7.20 -25.47
C ARG A 40 -9.07 5.79 -25.59
N GLU A 41 -8.26 4.84 -26.06
CA GLU A 41 -8.67 3.44 -26.22
C GLU A 41 -8.92 2.79 -24.86
N ALA A 42 -8.02 3.02 -23.90
CA ALA A 42 -8.17 2.54 -22.53
C ALA A 42 -9.42 3.10 -21.84
N LYS A 43 -9.70 4.40 -22.00
CA LYS A 43 -10.90 5.05 -21.48
C LYS A 43 -12.17 4.46 -22.09
N GLN A 44 -12.21 4.29 -23.42
CA GLN A 44 -13.36 3.68 -24.10
C GLN A 44 -13.59 2.24 -23.66
N ALA A 45 -12.52 1.45 -23.50
CA ALA A 45 -12.59 0.09 -23.01
C ALA A 45 -13.11 0.04 -21.56
N ALA A 46 -12.59 0.91 -20.70
CA ALA A 46 -13.02 1.06 -19.30
C ALA A 46 -14.51 1.43 -19.20
N GLU A 47 -14.98 2.42 -19.96
CA GLU A 47 -16.41 2.78 -20.04
C GLU A 47 -17.28 1.63 -20.56
N PHE A 48 -16.71 0.75 -21.40
CA PHE A 48 -17.43 -0.38 -21.96
C PHE A 48 -17.64 -1.53 -20.96
N CYS A 49 -16.61 -1.87 -20.17
CA CYS A 49 -16.65 -2.97 -19.21
C CYS A 49 -16.76 -2.54 -17.75
N GLY A 50 -16.81 -1.25 -17.43
CA GLY A 50 -16.87 -0.76 -16.05
C GLY A 50 -15.59 -0.99 -15.23
N LEU A 51 -14.46 -1.24 -15.89
CA LEU A 51 -13.13 -1.31 -15.28
C LEU A 51 -12.48 0.07 -15.28
N ARG A 52 -11.29 0.21 -14.67
CA ARG A 52 -10.54 1.46 -14.68
C ARG A 52 -9.67 1.58 -15.93
N PRO A 53 -9.45 2.79 -16.49
CA PRO A 53 -8.62 2.97 -17.67
C PRO A 53 -7.20 2.39 -17.54
N GLU A 54 -6.58 2.48 -16.36
CA GLU A 54 -5.24 1.92 -16.09
C GLU A 54 -5.20 0.38 -16.11
N GLU A 55 -6.34 -0.30 -15.96
CA GLU A 55 -6.44 -1.76 -16.02
C GLU A 55 -6.50 -2.27 -17.47
N MET A 56 -6.87 -1.39 -18.42
CA MET A 56 -7.08 -1.74 -19.83
C MET A 56 -5.81 -1.63 -20.70
N VAL A 57 -4.68 -1.28 -20.09
CA VAL A 57 -3.42 -1.07 -20.80
C VAL A 57 -2.83 -2.38 -21.31
N ALA A 58 -2.10 -2.34 -22.41
CA ALA A 58 -1.34 -3.47 -22.93
C ALA A 58 0.15 -3.09 -22.92
N PHE A 59 0.84 -3.38 -21.82
CA PHE A 59 2.25 -3.08 -21.72
C PHE A 59 3.06 -3.84 -22.78
N LYS A 60 4.06 -3.15 -23.33
CA LYS A 60 5.09 -3.80 -24.14
C LYS A 60 6.01 -4.65 -23.28
N LEU A 61 6.66 -5.63 -23.90
CA LEU A 61 7.60 -6.51 -23.21
C LEU A 61 8.70 -5.72 -22.51
N GLU A 62 9.30 -4.73 -23.18
CA GLU A 62 10.39 -3.93 -22.63
C GLU A 62 9.96 -3.21 -21.34
N ARG A 63 8.71 -2.76 -21.28
CA ARG A 63 8.15 -2.11 -20.10
C ARG A 63 7.90 -3.11 -18.97
N LEU A 64 7.39 -4.31 -19.28
CA LEU A 64 7.26 -5.40 -18.31
C LEU A 64 8.61 -5.84 -17.76
N ALA A 65 9.62 -5.95 -18.62
CA ALA A 65 11.00 -6.29 -18.25
C ALA A 65 11.61 -5.22 -17.33
N MET A 66 11.37 -3.94 -17.63
CA MET A 66 11.76 -2.85 -16.76
C MET A 66 11.11 -2.94 -15.38
N HIS A 67 9.80 -3.25 -15.29
CA HIS A 67 9.14 -3.42 -14.00
C HIS A 67 9.81 -4.51 -13.18
N ASP A 68 10.11 -5.65 -13.81
CA ASP A 68 10.78 -6.78 -13.16
C ASP A 68 12.17 -6.41 -12.64
N VAL A 69 13.02 -5.81 -13.48
CA VAL A 69 14.38 -5.41 -13.06
C VAL A 69 14.34 -4.40 -11.91
N LEU A 70 13.43 -3.42 -11.92
CA LEU A 70 13.29 -2.47 -10.82
C LEU A 70 12.93 -3.17 -9.50
N ILE A 71 12.03 -4.16 -9.54
CA ILE A 71 11.64 -4.97 -8.38
C ILE A 71 12.84 -5.78 -7.87
N ARG A 72 13.55 -6.48 -8.75
CA ARG A 72 14.69 -7.33 -8.38
C ARG A 72 15.86 -6.54 -7.82
N VAL A 73 16.25 -5.44 -8.47
CA VAL A 73 17.28 -4.53 -7.93
C VAL A 73 16.91 -4.04 -6.53
N THR A 74 15.64 -3.73 -6.29
CA THR A 74 15.17 -3.23 -4.99
C THR A 74 15.16 -4.32 -3.90
N THR A 75 14.89 -5.57 -4.26
CA THR A 75 14.54 -6.64 -3.30
C THR A 75 15.55 -7.78 -3.22
N GLU A 76 16.47 -7.88 -4.18
CA GLU A 76 17.52 -8.90 -4.23
C GLU A 76 18.93 -8.33 -4.07
N LEU A 77 19.15 -7.05 -4.38
CA LEU A 77 20.49 -6.47 -4.35
C LEU A 77 20.64 -5.47 -3.21
N PHE A 78 21.85 -5.42 -2.66
CA PHE A 78 22.25 -4.29 -1.85
C PHE A 78 22.42 -3.07 -2.76
N VAL A 79 21.61 -2.04 -2.54
CA VAL A 79 21.73 -0.75 -3.21
C VAL A 79 22.37 0.24 -2.23
N PRO A 80 23.56 0.78 -2.53
CA PRO A 80 24.18 1.78 -1.67
C PRO A 80 23.28 3.01 -1.55
N ASP A 81 22.96 3.41 -0.31
CA ASP A 81 22.06 4.52 -0.04
C ASP A 81 22.76 5.87 0.17
N GLY A 82 24.09 5.87 0.28
CA GLY A 82 24.95 7.05 0.31
C GLY A 82 24.71 7.98 1.51
N PRO A 83 25.56 9.02 1.68
CA PRO A 83 25.35 10.02 2.72
C PRO A 83 24.16 10.94 2.41
N ASN A 84 23.82 11.13 1.14
CA ASN A 84 22.72 12.01 0.73
C ASN A 84 21.46 11.22 0.45
N TYR A 85 20.31 11.83 0.72
CA TYR A 85 19.01 11.23 0.47
C TYR A 85 18.81 10.72 -0.97
N GLU A 86 19.33 11.46 -1.96
CA GLU A 86 19.13 11.17 -3.38
C GLU A 86 19.97 9.99 -3.89
N ASP A 87 21.06 9.65 -3.19
CA ASP A 87 22.06 8.68 -3.64
C ASP A 87 21.45 7.30 -3.84
N LEU A 88 20.57 6.86 -2.92
CA LEU A 88 19.81 5.62 -3.07
C LEU A 88 19.05 5.56 -4.41
N GLY A 89 18.34 6.64 -4.73
CA GLY A 89 17.58 6.72 -5.97
C GLY A 89 18.47 6.75 -7.20
N ILE A 90 19.62 7.42 -7.14
CA ILE A 90 20.61 7.48 -8.23
C ILE A 90 21.23 6.09 -8.45
N ASN A 91 21.70 5.45 -7.39
CA ASN A 91 22.35 4.14 -7.45
C ASN A 91 21.40 3.05 -7.94
N LEU A 92 20.16 3.02 -7.44
CA LEU A 92 19.13 2.10 -7.91
C LEU A 92 18.91 2.22 -9.41
N ARG A 93 18.72 3.46 -9.91
CA ARG A 93 18.49 3.73 -11.33
C ARG A 93 19.70 3.35 -12.18
N ASN A 94 20.91 3.62 -11.71
CA ASN A 94 22.14 3.26 -12.41
C ASN A 94 22.31 1.73 -12.51
N MET A 95 22.08 1.01 -11.41
CA MET A 95 22.13 -0.46 -11.40
C MET A 95 21.09 -1.06 -12.35
N ALA A 96 19.84 -0.58 -12.27
CA ALA A 96 18.76 -1.02 -13.14
C ALA A 96 19.04 -0.74 -14.62
N SER A 97 19.50 0.46 -14.97
CA SER A 97 19.86 0.83 -16.36
C SER A 97 20.98 -0.06 -16.89
N ARG A 98 22.04 -0.32 -16.11
CA ARG A 98 23.13 -1.23 -16.53
C ARG A 98 22.64 -2.64 -16.84
N ILE A 99 21.77 -3.20 -15.98
CA ILE A 99 21.20 -4.53 -16.20
C ILE A 99 20.28 -4.52 -17.43
N LEU A 100 19.41 -3.52 -17.56
CA LEU A 100 18.49 -3.41 -18.68
C LEU A 100 19.22 -3.25 -20.01
N GLU A 101 20.21 -2.36 -20.08
CA GLU A 101 20.92 -2.03 -21.32
C GLU A 101 21.99 -3.06 -21.70
N GLY A 102 22.76 -3.55 -20.71
CA GLY A 102 23.87 -4.46 -20.94
C GLY A 102 23.44 -5.92 -21.09
N TRP A 103 22.34 -6.33 -20.46
CA TRP A 103 22.01 -7.74 -20.28
C TRP A 103 20.62 -8.13 -20.79
N VAL A 104 19.59 -7.34 -20.45
CA VAL A 104 18.22 -7.64 -20.90
C VAL A 104 18.03 -7.23 -22.37
N ARG A 105 18.49 -6.03 -22.76
CA ARG A 105 18.32 -5.50 -24.12
C ARG A 105 18.88 -6.42 -25.21
N PRO A 106 20.07 -7.04 -25.07
CA PRO A 106 20.55 -8.01 -26.04
C PRO A 106 19.68 -9.26 -26.19
N ALA A 107 18.98 -9.67 -25.13
CA ALA A 107 18.11 -10.84 -25.10
C ALA A 107 16.65 -10.55 -25.52
N LEU A 108 16.28 -9.27 -25.72
CA LEU A 108 14.91 -8.88 -26.07
C LEU A 108 14.31 -9.64 -27.27
N PRO A 109 15.04 -9.92 -28.37
CA PRO A 109 14.45 -10.65 -29.49
C PRO A 109 13.93 -12.05 -29.10
N GLU A 110 14.65 -12.74 -28.22
CA GLU A 110 14.26 -14.07 -27.73
C GLU A 110 13.08 -13.97 -26.76
N LEU A 111 13.13 -12.99 -25.84
CA LEU A 111 12.05 -12.72 -24.90
C LEU A 111 10.75 -12.33 -25.63
N GLU A 112 10.83 -11.54 -26.70
CA GLU A 112 9.68 -11.11 -27.51
C GLU A 112 9.05 -12.29 -28.25
N ALA A 113 9.85 -13.24 -28.71
CA ALA A 113 9.34 -14.45 -29.34
C ALA A 113 8.52 -15.29 -28.34
N GLU A 114 9.00 -15.48 -27.12
CA GLU A 114 8.25 -16.21 -26.08
C GLU A 114 7.00 -15.46 -25.62
N PHE A 115 7.10 -14.14 -25.42
CA PHE A 115 5.96 -13.33 -25.02
C PHE A 115 4.87 -13.27 -26.11
N SER A 116 5.28 -13.22 -27.38
CA SER A 116 4.36 -13.30 -28.52
C SER A 116 3.64 -14.66 -28.59
N ARG A 117 4.33 -15.78 -28.30
CA ARG A 117 3.69 -17.11 -28.20
C ARG A 117 2.68 -17.15 -27.06
N LEU A 118 3.01 -16.57 -25.90
CA LEU A 118 2.05 -16.45 -24.81
C LEU A 118 0.82 -15.66 -25.23
N ARG A 119 0.99 -14.48 -25.84
CA ARG A 119 -0.12 -13.63 -26.31
C ARG A 119 -1.05 -14.40 -27.28
N ALA A 120 -0.47 -15.18 -28.19
CA ALA A 120 -1.24 -16.02 -29.10
C ALA A 120 -2.03 -17.11 -28.35
N ARG A 121 -1.38 -17.82 -27.42
CA ARG A 121 -2.01 -18.86 -26.59
C ARG A 121 -3.14 -18.28 -25.74
N VAL A 122 -2.94 -17.13 -25.09
CA VAL A 122 -3.96 -16.42 -24.29
C VAL A 122 -5.18 -16.13 -25.14
N LYS A 123 -5.00 -15.51 -26.31
CA LYS A 123 -6.11 -15.18 -27.21
C LYS A 123 -6.89 -16.43 -27.63
N GLN A 124 -6.18 -17.50 -27.98
CA GLN A 124 -6.79 -18.77 -28.35
C GLN A 124 -7.59 -19.37 -27.20
N THR A 125 -7.00 -19.52 -26.01
CA THR A 125 -7.67 -20.11 -24.85
C THR A 125 -8.90 -19.31 -24.42
N LEU A 126 -8.82 -17.97 -24.40
CA LEU A 126 -9.97 -17.11 -24.08
C LEU A 126 -11.08 -17.26 -25.11
N ALA A 127 -10.74 -17.31 -26.40
CA ALA A 127 -11.70 -17.47 -27.48
C ALA A 127 -12.42 -18.83 -27.42
N GLU A 128 -11.67 -19.91 -27.16
CA GLU A 128 -12.21 -21.27 -26.99
C GLU A 128 -13.14 -21.34 -25.77
N ARG A 129 -12.75 -20.72 -24.65
CA ARG A 129 -13.56 -20.69 -23.42
C ARG A 129 -14.88 -19.94 -23.61
N LEU A 130 -14.82 -18.77 -24.26
CA LEU A 130 -16.01 -17.98 -24.56
C LEU A 130 -16.98 -18.72 -25.50
N ASP A 131 -16.46 -19.43 -26.49
CA ASP A 131 -17.28 -20.26 -27.38
C ASP A 131 -17.99 -21.36 -26.59
N ALA A 132 -17.23 -22.13 -25.80
CA ALA A 132 -17.77 -23.26 -25.05
C ALA A 132 -18.81 -22.82 -24.02
N ASP A 133 -18.51 -21.78 -23.24
CA ASP A 133 -19.27 -21.46 -22.03
C ASP A 133 -20.38 -20.42 -22.29
N ILE A 134 -20.30 -19.65 -23.38
CA ILE A 134 -21.25 -18.58 -23.69
C ILE A 134 -21.83 -18.70 -25.10
N PHE A 135 -21.01 -18.55 -26.15
CA PHE A 135 -21.54 -18.31 -27.51
C PHE A 135 -22.13 -19.57 -28.18
N GLN A 136 -21.64 -20.76 -27.83
CA GLN A 136 -22.14 -22.05 -28.35
C GLN A 136 -22.94 -22.83 -27.31
N ARG A 137 -23.13 -22.25 -26.11
CA ARG A 137 -23.85 -22.90 -25.02
C ARG A 137 -25.34 -22.98 -25.33
N ARG A 138 -25.86 -24.21 -25.34
CA ARG A 138 -27.29 -24.47 -25.53
C ARG A 138 -28.01 -24.41 -24.19
N ALA A 139 -29.24 -23.92 -24.21
CA ALA A 139 -30.13 -24.02 -23.06
C ALA A 139 -30.29 -25.51 -22.69
N PRO A 140 -30.35 -25.85 -21.38
CA PRO A 140 -30.69 -27.21 -20.97
C PRO A 140 -31.97 -27.63 -21.70
N GLU A 141 -31.95 -28.79 -22.35
CA GLU A 141 -33.19 -29.34 -22.89
C GLU A 141 -34.12 -29.56 -21.70
N ASP A 142 -35.33 -28.98 -21.76
CA ASP A 142 -36.40 -29.39 -20.87
C ASP A 142 -36.48 -30.90 -21.02
N THR A 143 -36.12 -31.66 -19.97
CA THR A 143 -36.66 -33.00 -19.81
C THR A 143 -38.15 -32.79 -19.66
N ALA A 144 -38.86 -32.66 -20.79
CA ALA A 144 -40.28 -32.82 -20.88
C ALA A 144 -40.50 -34.20 -20.30
N GLY A 145 -40.86 -34.25 -19.01
CA GLY A 145 -41.27 -35.46 -18.34
C GLY A 145 -42.23 -36.13 -19.31
N LYS A 146 -41.95 -37.38 -19.68
CA LYS A 146 -42.79 -38.16 -20.57
C LYS A 146 -44.21 -38.04 -20.01
N THR A 147 -45.03 -37.16 -20.58
CA THR A 147 -46.39 -36.95 -20.09
C THR A 147 -47.08 -38.28 -20.28
N GLY A 148 -47.32 -38.97 -19.17
CA GLY A 148 -48.02 -40.24 -19.16
C GLY A 148 -49.37 -40.00 -19.82
N ILE A 149 -49.81 -40.94 -20.65
CA ILE A 149 -51.06 -40.87 -21.43
C ILE A 149 -52.28 -40.52 -20.53
N TRP A 150 -52.18 -40.76 -19.22
CA TRP A 150 -53.17 -40.45 -18.20
C TRP A 150 -53.34 -38.95 -17.85
N GLU A 151 -52.32 -38.11 -18.01
CA GLU A 151 -52.44 -36.65 -17.74
C GLU A 151 -53.17 -35.89 -18.87
N ARG A 152 -53.25 -36.46 -20.08
CA ARG A 152 -54.03 -35.89 -21.19
C ARG A 152 -55.54 -36.05 -21.04
N LEU A 153 -56.01 -36.98 -20.19
CA LEU A 153 -57.44 -37.30 -20.03
C LEU A 153 -58.10 -36.56 -18.86
N PHE A 154 -57.34 -36.01 -17.92
CA PHE A 154 -57.86 -35.24 -16.76
C PHE A 154 -57.19 -33.87 -16.65
N GLY A 155 -57.21 -33.11 -17.76
CA GLY A 155 -56.51 -31.84 -17.87
C GLY A 155 -57.00 -30.75 -16.91
N GLN A 156 -56.23 -30.48 -15.86
CA GLN A 156 -56.11 -29.13 -15.32
C GLN A 156 -55.01 -28.40 -16.11
N LYS A 157 -55.38 -27.34 -16.82
CA LYS A 157 -54.41 -26.42 -17.43
C LYS A 157 -53.59 -25.77 -16.30
N GLN A 158 -52.41 -26.31 -16.02
CA GLN A 158 -51.40 -25.55 -15.30
C GLN A 158 -50.96 -24.37 -16.18
N PRO A 159 -50.84 -23.16 -15.63
CA PRO A 159 -50.32 -22.02 -16.38
C PRO A 159 -48.91 -22.39 -16.86
N GLN A 160 -48.65 -22.20 -18.16
CA GLN A 160 -47.30 -22.28 -18.71
C GLN A 160 -46.41 -21.38 -17.85
N SER A 161 -45.52 -21.98 -17.05
CA SER A 161 -44.44 -21.23 -16.43
C SER A 161 -43.72 -20.52 -17.56
N SER A 162 -43.74 -19.20 -17.56
CA SER A 162 -42.93 -18.39 -18.48
C SER A 162 -41.51 -18.94 -18.39
N LYS A 163 -41.00 -19.52 -19.48
CA LYS A 163 -39.61 -19.98 -19.54
C LYS A 163 -38.75 -18.80 -19.15
N GLU A 164 -38.06 -18.89 -18.01
CA GLU A 164 -37.09 -17.86 -17.66
C GLU A 164 -36.09 -17.77 -18.82
N PRO A 165 -35.81 -16.56 -19.32
CA PRO A 165 -34.90 -16.40 -20.43
C PRO A 165 -33.51 -16.95 -20.04
N PHE A 166 -33.01 -17.91 -20.83
CA PHE A 166 -31.69 -18.49 -20.64
C PHE A 166 -30.61 -17.48 -21.03
N PHE A 167 -29.74 -17.15 -20.09
CA PHE A 167 -28.62 -16.22 -20.28
C PHE A 167 -27.31 -16.96 -20.06
N PRO A 168 -26.68 -17.51 -21.12
CA PRO A 168 -25.44 -18.25 -21.02
C PRO A 168 -24.34 -17.54 -20.24
N GLU A 169 -24.24 -16.21 -20.41
CA GLU A 169 -23.23 -15.39 -19.75
C GLU A 169 -23.38 -15.34 -18.22
N LEU A 170 -24.61 -15.36 -17.69
CA LEU A 170 -24.84 -15.36 -16.24
C LEU A 170 -24.50 -16.72 -15.61
N VAL A 171 -24.80 -17.80 -16.34
CA VAL A 171 -24.45 -19.15 -15.91
C VAL A 171 -22.94 -19.32 -15.91
N ALA A 172 -22.27 -18.91 -16.99
CA ALA A 172 -20.81 -18.93 -17.08
C ALA A 172 -20.15 -18.11 -15.97
N LEU A 173 -20.63 -16.88 -15.69
CA LEU A 173 -20.10 -16.06 -14.60
C LEU A 173 -20.25 -16.74 -13.22
N SER A 174 -21.36 -17.43 -12.96
CA SER A 174 -21.52 -18.18 -11.72
C SER A 174 -20.54 -19.35 -11.65
N GLU A 175 -20.50 -20.19 -12.68
CA GLU A 175 -19.64 -21.38 -12.72
C GLU A 175 -18.15 -21.02 -12.63
N TRP A 176 -17.73 -20.00 -13.37
CA TRP A 176 -16.35 -19.49 -13.30
C TRP A 176 -16.02 -18.97 -11.91
N ARG A 177 -16.94 -18.27 -11.25
CA ARG A 177 -16.72 -17.74 -9.89
C ARG A 177 -16.65 -18.86 -8.87
N ASP A 178 -17.54 -19.83 -8.96
CA ASP A 178 -17.63 -20.96 -8.02
C ASP A 178 -16.45 -21.94 -8.20
N GLY A 179 -15.91 -22.04 -9.42
CA GLY A 179 -14.78 -22.90 -9.75
C GLY A 179 -13.39 -22.26 -9.63
N LEU A 180 -13.29 -20.93 -9.49
CA LEU A 180 -12.01 -20.21 -9.61
C LEU A 180 -10.94 -20.71 -8.62
N ASP A 181 -11.32 -20.88 -7.35
CA ASP A 181 -10.41 -21.28 -6.27
C ASP A 181 -9.92 -22.75 -6.42
N ALA A 182 -10.60 -23.56 -7.24
CA ALA A 182 -10.23 -24.95 -7.50
C ALA A 182 -9.24 -25.11 -8.66
N ILE A 183 -8.90 -24.03 -9.39
CA ILE A 183 -8.00 -24.08 -10.53
C ILE A 183 -6.55 -24.04 -10.05
N GLU A 184 -5.84 -25.15 -10.20
CA GLU A 184 -4.42 -25.25 -9.83
C GLU A 184 -3.47 -24.63 -10.87
N ASP A 185 -3.81 -24.68 -12.18
CA ASP A 185 -2.97 -24.10 -13.23
C ASP A 185 -3.02 -22.56 -13.16
N PRO A 186 -1.90 -21.86 -12.87
CA PRO A 186 -1.89 -20.40 -12.76
C PRO A 186 -2.22 -19.69 -14.08
N PHE A 187 -2.00 -20.35 -15.23
CA PHE A 187 -2.36 -19.81 -16.53
C PHE A 187 -3.88 -19.85 -16.74
N GLU A 188 -4.51 -21.01 -16.55
CA GLU A 188 -5.96 -21.15 -16.62
C GLU A 188 -6.66 -20.23 -15.62
N HIS A 189 -6.19 -20.20 -14.37
CA HIS A 189 -6.74 -19.31 -13.34
C HIS A 189 -6.75 -17.85 -13.79
N ALA A 190 -5.63 -17.36 -14.35
CA ALA A 190 -5.54 -15.98 -14.86
C ALA A 190 -6.52 -15.72 -16.01
N CYS A 191 -6.73 -16.70 -16.90
CA CYS A 191 -7.67 -16.58 -18.00
C CYS A 191 -9.12 -16.48 -17.52
N ILE A 192 -9.53 -17.36 -16.58
CA ILE A 192 -10.89 -17.34 -16.02
C ILE A 192 -11.12 -16.06 -15.22
N GLN A 193 -10.14 -15.64 -14.41
CA GLN A 193 -10.23 -14.39 -13.66
C GLN A 193 -10.39 -13.17 -14.58
N ALA A 194 -9.66 -13.13 -15.71
CA ALA A 194 -9.79 -12.06 -16.69
C ALA A 194 -11.17 -12.05 -17.36
N LEU A 195 -11.71 -13.23 -17.71
CA LEU A 195 -13.08 -13.34 -18.25
C LEU A 195 -14.14 -12.90 -17.23
N LEU A 196 -14.01 -13.31 -15.97
CA LEU A 196 -14.90 -12.89 -14.88
C LEU A 196 -14.93 -11.36 -14.76
N MET A 197 -13.78 -10.71 -14.78
CA MET A 197 -13.70 -9.24 -14.69
C MET A 197 -14.33 -8.56 -15.91
N VAL A 198 -13.97 -8.98 -17.12
CA VAL A 198 -14.43 -8.30 -18.35
C VAL A 198 -15.89 -8.61 -18.65
N VAL A 199 -16.29 -9.88 -18.68
CA VAL A 199 -17.67 -10.29 -18.95
C VAL A 199 -18.59 -9.81 -17.84
N GLY A 200 -18.20 -9.99 -16.57
CA GLY A 200 -18.98 -9.55 -15.42
C GLY A 200 -19.15 -8.03 -15.40
N GLY A 201 -18.09 -7.30 -15.74
CA GLY A 201 -18.14 -5.85 -15.88
C GLY A 201 -19.07 -5.37 -17.00
N ILE A 202 -18.99 -5.96 -18.19
CA ILE A 202 -19.88 -5.63 -19.32
C ILE A 202 -21.34 -5.94 -18.97
N VAL A 203 -21.61 -7.12 -18.41
CA VAL A 203 -22.96 -7.53 -18.00
C VAL A 203 -23.49 -6.63 -16.88
N GLY A 204 -22.65 -6.25 -15.92
CA GLY A 204 -23.03 -5.31 -14.86
C GLY A 204 -23.41 -3.92 -15.38
N GLN A 205 -22.65 -3.39 -16.35
CA GLN A 205 -22.89 -2.06 -16.93
C GLN A 205 -24.05 -2.04 -17.93
N ARG A 206 -24.24 -3.11 -18.70
CA ARG A 206 -25.15 -3.14 -19.86
C ARG A 206 -26.30 -4.12 -19.73
N GLY A 207 -26.34 -4.89 -18.65
CA GLY A 207 -27.33 -5.94 -18.37
C GLY A 207 -27.14 -7.25 -19.15
N ARG A 208 -26.37 -7.25 -20.24
CA ARG A 208 -26.12 -8.41 -21.12
C ARG A 208 -24.74 -8.33 -21.77
N LEU A 209 -24.21 -9.47 -22.20
CA LEU A 209 -23.00 -9.50 -23.03
C LEU A 209 -23.39 -9.13 -24.48
N MET A 210 -23.45 -7.83 -24.77
CA MET A 210 -23.68 -7.29 -26.12
C MET A 210 -22.38 -7.06 -26.91
N ALA A 211 -21.25 -7.53 -26.38
CA ALA A 211 -19.93 -7.31 -26.93
C ALA A 211 -19.59 -8.33 -28.03
N ASP A 212 -18.82 -7.88 -29.01
CA ASP A 212 -18.13 -8.78 -29.94
C ASP A 212 -17.16 -9.66 -29.14
N LYS A 213 -17.14 -10.96 -29.45
CA LYS A 213 -16.21 -11.94 -28.87
C LYS A 213 -14.77 -11.43 -28.96
N ASP A 214 -14.39 -10.85 -30.10
CA ASP A 214 -13.03 -10.37 -30.33
C ASP A 214 -12.66 -9.21 -29.39
N LEU A 215 -13.63 -8.35 -29.04
CA LEU A 215 -13.42 -7.28 -28.06
C LEU A 215 -13.21 -7.85 -26.65
N VAL A 216 -14.03 -8.84 -26.25
CA VAL A 216 -13.86 -9.50 -24.95
C VAL A 216 -12.50 -10.19 -24.86
N VAL A 217 -12.10 -10.92 -25.90
CA VAL A 217 -10.79 -11.58 -25.99
C VAL A 217 -9.67 -10.56 -25.90
N SER A 218 -9.75 -9.44 -26.63
CA SER A 218 -8.74 -8.38 -26.59
C SER A 218 -8.56 -7.81 -25.18
N HIS A 219 -9.66 -7.42 -24.54
CA HIS A 219 -9.65 -6.84 -23.18
C HIS A 219 -9.18 -7.82 -22.12
N ALA A 220 -9.67 -9.06 -22.14
CA ALA A 220 -9.22 -10.10 -21.21
C ALA A 220 -7.75 -10.48 -21.45
N SER A 221 -7.29 -10.49 -22.70
CA SER A 221 -5.88 -10.75 -23.03
C SER A 221 -4.94 -9.74 -22.39
N ASN A 222 -5.31 -8.45 -22.37
CA ASN A 222 -4.52 -7.40 -21.73
C ASN A 222 -4.34 -7.67 -20.23
N LEU A 223 -5.43 -8.05 -19.54
CA LEU A 223 -5.39 -8.38 -18.11
C LEU A 223 -4.51 -9.61 -17.82
N VAL A 224 -4.61 -10.66 -18.64
CA VAL A 224 -3.78 -11.87 -18.49
C VAL A 224 -2.31 -11.55 -18.76
N CYS A 225 -2.00 -10.78 -19.81
CA CYS A 225 -0.62 -10.44 -20.16
C CYS A 225 0.04 -9.54 -19.11
N ASN A 226 -0.71 -8.59 -18.53
CA ASN A 226 -0.17 -7.71 -17.49
C ASN A 226 0.04 -8.42 -16.14
N SER A 227 -0.70 -9.50 -15.88
CA SER A 227 -0.61 -10.31 -14.66
C SER A 227 0.27 -11.54 -14.87
N PHE A 228 -0.28 -12.64 -15.41
CA PHE A 228 0.44 -13.88 -15.70
C PHE A 228 1.61 -13.64 -16.66
N GLY A 229 1.41 -12.84 -17.72
CA GLY A 229 2.49 -12.54 -18.66
C GLY A 229 3.67 -11.83 -18.00
N SER A 230 3.43 -10.95 -17.02
CA SER A 230 4.50 -10.34 -16.24
C SER A 230 5.30 -11.36 -15.41
N ARG A 231 4.65 -12.41 -14.89
CA ARG A 231 5.33 -13.50 -14.16
C ARG A 231 6.18 -14.35 -15.12
N LEU A 232 5.66 -14.65 -16.31
CA LEU A 232 6.44 -15.34 -17.34
C LEU A 232 7.70 -14.52 -17.69
N VAL A 233 7.54 -13.22 -17.96
CA VAL A 233 8.68 -12.32 -18.25
C VAL A 233 9.69 -12.33 -17.11
N SER A 234 9.23 -12.28 -15.85
CA SER A 234 10.12 -12.40 -14.68
C SER A 234 10.95 -13.69 -14.68
N SER A 235 10.32 -14.85 -14.98
CA SER A 235 11.02 -16.14 -15.03
C SER A 235 12.06 -16.22 -16.16
N LEU A 236 11.81 -15.55 -17.29
CA LEU A 236 12.74 -15.48 -18.41
C LEU A 236 13.89 -14.51 -18.14
N ILE A 237 13.64 -13.43 -17.37
CA ILE A 237 14.65 -12.45 -16.98
C ILE A 237 15.56 -12.97 -15.87
N GLU A 238 15.06 -13.79 -14.94
CA GLU A 238 15.82 -14.38 -13.83
C GLU A 238 17.25 -14.85 -14.22
N PRO A 239 17.43 -15.78 -15.20
CA PRO A 239 18.77 -16.24 -15.57
C PRO A 239 19.64 -15.16 -16.22
N ILE A 240 19.05 -14.14 -16.84
CA ILE A 240 19.76 -12.99 -17.39
C ILE A 240 20.22 -12.08 -16.24
N PHE A 241 19.34 -11.83 -15.28
CA PHE A 241 19.59 -11.03 -14.10
C PHE A 241 20.72 -11.62 -13.25
N GLN A 242 20.69 -12.92 -12.96
CA GLN A 242 21.75 -13.57 -12.16
C GLN A 242 23.13 -13.47 -12.83
N ARG A 243 23.22 -13.63 -14.16
CA ARG A 243 24.47 -13.42 -14.90
C ARG A 243 24.94 -11.96 -14.86
N ALA A 244 24.01 -11.02 -14.96
CA ALA A 244 24.30 -9.61 -14.84
C ALA A 244 24.86 -9.27 -13.45
N VAL A 245 24.22 -9.77 -12.40
CA VAL A 245 24.65 -9.59 -11.01
C VAL A 245 26.08 -10.09 -10.79
N GLU A 246 26.37 -11.31 -11.25
CA GLU A 246 27.72 -11.90 -11.15
C GLU A 246 28.76 -11.07 -11.92
N SER A 247 28.46 -10.70 -13.17
CA SER A 247 29.42 -9.99 -14.02
C SER A 247 29.63 -8.52 -13.66
N GLU A 248 28.59 -7.83 -13.16
CA GLU A 248 28.69 -6.45 -12.69
C GLU A 248 29.25 -6.37 -11.25
N GLY A 249 29.38 -7.52 -10.56
CA GLY A 249 29.88 -7.59 -9.19
C GLY A 249 28.90 -7.04 -8.15
N TYR A 250 27.59 -7.11 -8.42
CA TYR A 250 26.58 -6.68 -7.47
C TYR A 250 26.41 -7.68 -6.32
N ARG A 251 26.21 -7.17 -5.10
CA ARG A 251 25.99 -8.00 -3.91
C ARG A 251 24.52 -8.39 -3.82
N LEU A 252 24.25 -9.69 -3.81
CA LEU A 252 22.97 -10.25 -3.43
C LEU A 252 22.73 -10.10 -1.92
N LEU A 253 21.50 -9.77 -1.56
CA LEU A 253 21.05 -9.73 -0.17
C LEU A 253 20.92 -11.17 0.36
N PRO A 254 21.44 -11.46 1.57
CA PRO A 254 21.32 -12.78 2.15
C PRO A 254 19.88 -13.11 2.53
N CYS A 255 19.52 -14.39 2.41
CA CYS A 255 18.27 -14.92 2.94
C CYS A 255 18.35 -14.98 4.48
N GLN A 256 17.32 -14.49 5.16
CA GLN A 256 17.29 -14.32 6.60
C GLN A 256 16.32 -15.31 7.23
N SER A 257 16.80 -16.14 8.15
CA SER A 257 15.96 -17.07 8.91
C SER A 257 15.04 -16.35 9.91
N ARG A 258 15.43 -15.14 10.34
CA ARG A 258 14.67 -14.26 11.23
C ARG A 258 14.67 -12.85 10.67
N PRO A 259 13.87 -12.54 9.63
CA PRO A 259 13.89 -11.23 8.99
C PRO A 259 13.54 -10.10 9.97
N PHE A 260 14.39 -9.08 10.06
CA PHE A 260 14.07 -7.79 10.66
C PHE A 260 13.36 -6.92 9.63
N VAL A 261 12.27 -6.28 10.05
CA VAL A 261 11.55 -5.31 9.24
C VAL A 261 11.46 -3.99 9.98
N MET A 262 11.85 -2.90 9.33
CA MET A 262 11.64 -1.54 9.80
C MET A 262 10.70 -0.83 8.84
N ASN A 263 9.58 -0.33 9.36
CA ASN A 263 8.52 0.30 8.56
C ASN A 263 8.21 1.69 9.09
N VAL A 264 8.12 2.67 8.19
CA VAL A 264 7.76 4.05 8.53
C VAL A 264 6.38 4.38 8.00
N LYS A 265 5.51 4.86 8.89
CA LYS A 265 4.15 5.31 8.60
C LYS A 265 4.03 6.80 8.92
N GLY A 266 3.35 7.52 8.04
CA GLY A 266 3.15 8.96 8.17
C GLY A 266 2.68 9.57 6.86
N ALA A 267 2.04 10.74 6.94
CA ALA A 267 1.53 11.45 5.79
C ALA A 267 2.63 11.79 4.76
N SER A 268 2.21 12.18 3.55
CA SER A 268 3.12 12.72 2.55
C SER A 268 3.90 13.91 3.15
N ALA A 269 5.20 14.00 2.87
CA ALA A 269 6.08 15.05 3.41
C ALA A 269 6.21 15.14 4.95
N ALA A 270 5.74 14.15 5.71
CA ALA A 270 5.88 14.10 7.17
C ALA A 270 7.34 13.89 7.69
N GLY A 271 8.36 13.81 6.82
CA GLY A 271 9.74 13.55 7.25
C GLY A 271 10.07 12.06 7.48
N LYS A 272 9.44 11.15 6.74
CA LYS A 272 9.79 9.71 6.80
C LYS A 272 11.24 9.43 6.39
N SER A 273 11.74 10.15 5.38
CA SER A 273 13.09 9.91 4.89
C SER A 273 14.17 10.49 5.80
N THR A 274 13.85 11.49 6.64
CA THR A 274 14.80 12.05 7.61
C THR A 274 15.02 11.12 8.81
N ILE A 275 14.23 10.06 8.96
CA ILE A 275 14.46 9.05 10.01
C ILE A 275 15.35 7.88 9.57
N ARG A 276 15.71 7.77 8.28
CA ARG A 276 16.59 6.68 7.79
C ARG A 276 17.94 6.62 8.54
N PRO A 277 18.65 7.74 8.79
CA PRO A 277 19.86 7.69 9.59
C PRO A 277 19.63 7.15 11.01
N LEU A 278 18.47 7.43 11.60
CA LEU A 278 18.10 6.92 12.92
C LEU A 278 17.81 5.41 12.88
N GLN A 279 17.22 4.93 11.78
CA GLN A 279 16.98 3.50 11.56
C GLN A 279 18.28 2.73 11.36
N LEU A 280 19.28 3.34 10.70
CA LEU A 280 20.64 2.82 10.62
C LEU A 280 21.26 2.69 12.02
N GLU A 281 21.24 3.77 12.82
CA GLU A 281 21.73 3.73 14.21
C GLU A 281 21.00 2.67 15.06
N LEU A 282 19.70 2.46 14.83
CA LEU A 282 18.96 1.39 15.49
C LEU A 282 19.43 0.01 15.02
N ALA A 283 19.63 -0.21 13.72
CA ALA A 283 20.14 -1.48 13.22
C ALA A 283 21.50 -1.81 13.84
N GLU A 284 22.40 -0.83 13.93
CA GLU A 284 23.70 -0.96 14.59
C GLU A 284 23.56 -1.33 16.07
N ARG A 285 22.70 -0.63 16.82
CA ARG A 285 22.43 -0.93 18.23
C ARG A 285 21.89 -2.34 18.43
N LEU A 286 21.05 -2.82 17.51
CA LEU A 286 20.48 -4.16 17.53
C LEU A 286 21.43 -5.25 17.00
N GLY A 287 22.61 -4.87 16.50
CA GLY A 287 23.58 -5.80 15.92
C GLY A 287 23.13 -6.40 14.58
N VAL A 288 22.31 -5.68 13.81
CA VAL A 288 21.84 -6.08 12.48
C VAL A 288 22.62 -5.30 11.42
N ASP A 289 23.22 -6.01 10.47
CA ASP A 289 23.98 -5.38 9.38
C ASP A 289 23.02 -4.61 8.45
N TRP A 290 23.23 -3.30 8.35
CA TRP A 290 22.45 -2.42 7.46
C TRP A 290 22.51 -2.86 6.00
N THR A 291 23.65 -3.41 5.59
CA THR A 291 23.89 -3.82 4.20
C THR A 291 23.11 -5.08 3.79
N ASP A 292 22.42 -5.72 4.73
CA ASP A 292 21.53 -6.86 4.48
C ASP A 292 20.04 -6.45 4.33
N PHE A 293 19.73 -5.16 4.40
CA PHE A 293 18.37 -4.65 4.19
C PHE A 293 18.07 -4.41 2.70
N ALA A 294 16.90 -4.90 2.26
CA ALA A 294 16.25 -4.40 1.06
C ALA A 294 15.52 -3.10 1.38
N LEU A 295 15.94 -2.00 0.75
CA LEU A 295 15.34 -0.68 0.93
C LEU A 295 14.18 -0.48 -0.04
N VAL A 296 12.99 -0.85 0.40
CA VAL A 296 11.77 -0.84 -0.43
C VAL A 296 11.12 0.56 -0.39
N SER A 297 11.41 1.36 -1.43
CA SER A 297 10.74 2.63 -1.68
C SER A 297 10.44 2.84 -3.17
N PRO A 298 9.22 2.52 -3.62
CA PRO A 298 8.76 2.67 -5.01
C PRO A 298 8.89 4.09 -5.56
N ASP A 299 8.90 5.11 -4.69
CA ASP A 299 9.04 6.49 -5.12
C ASP A 299 10.35 6.77 -5.88
N TYR A 300 11.41 5.98 -5.67
CA TYR A 300 12.66 6.10 -6.44
C TYR A 300 12.53 5.65 -7.89
N TRP A 301 11.54 4.83 -8.21
CA TRP A 301 11.29 4.37 -9.58
C TRP A 301 10.73 5.49 -10.45
N ARG A 302 10.08 6.51 -9.89
CA ARG A 302 9.38 7.56 -10.68
C ARG A 302 10.27 8.25 -11.71
N LYS A 303 11.49 8.64 -11.33
CA LYS A 303 12.48 9.26 -12.23
C LYS A 303 13.09 8.25 -13.22
N PHE A 304 12.86 6.95 -13.02
CA PHE A 304 13.16 5.91 -14.01
C PHE A 304 11.99 5.74 -15.00
N LEU A 305 10.75 5.92 -14.53
CA LEU A 305 9.55 5.77 -15.36
C LEU A 305 9.35 6.93 -16.34
N LEU A 306 9.79 8.13 -15.96
CA LEU A 306 9.58 9.37 -16.70
C LEU A 306 10.78 10.31 -16.53
N ASP A 307 11.28 10.84 -17.65
CA ASP A 307 12.21 11.96 -17.65
C ASP A 307 11.45 13.26 -17.35
N TYR A 308 11.77 13.89 -16.22
CA TYR A 308 11.07 15.07 -15.74
C TYR A 308 11.39 16.30 -16.60
N ASP A 309 12.61 16.36 -17.16
CA ASP A 309 13.06 17.49 -17.96
C ASP A 309 12.35 17.53 -19.32
N SER A 310 11.85 16.38 -19.80
CA SER A 310 11.07 16.28 -21.03
C SER A 310 9.69 16.97 -20.98
N LEU A 311 9.21 17.35 -19.79
CA LEU A 311 7.84 17.84 -19.59
C LEU A 311 7.67 19.36 -19.79
N GLY A 312 8.77 20.10 -19.94
CA GLY A 312 8.74 21.55 -20.12
C GLY A 312 7.96 22.27 -19.01
N GLU A 313 6.98 23.10 -19.38
CA GLU A 313 6.16 23.87 -18.42
C GLU A 313 5.33 22.98 -17.47
N ASN A 314 5.13 21.71 -17.81
CA ASN A 314 4.33 20.77 -17.02
C ASN A 314 5.15 19.93 -16.03
N PHE A 315 6.43 20.25 -15.81
CA PHE A 315 7.34 19.48 -14.94
C PHE A 315 6.78 19.21 -13.53
N LYS A 316 5.96 20.11 -12.98
CA LYS A 316 5.33 19.94 -11.66
C LYS A 316 4.37 18.74 -11.59
N TYR A 317 3.83 18.30 -12.72
CA TYR A 317 2.92 17.14 -12.81
C TYR A 317 3.64 15.79 -12.94
N ALA A 318 4.97 15.75 -13.03
CA ALA A 318 5.72 14.52 -13.31
C ALA A 318 5.43 13.36 -12.34
N ALA A 319 5.23 13.67 -11.05
CA ALA A 319 4.87 12.68 -10.05
C ALA A 319 3.45 12.11 -10.29
N MET A 320 2.50 12.92 -10.76
CA MET A 320 1.15 12.45 -11.04
C MET A 320 1.11 11.58 -12.30
N LEU A 321 1.87 11.96 -13.34
CA LEU A 321 1.97 11.20 -14.60
C LEU A 321 2.54 9.79 -14.44
N THR A 322 3.27 9.53 -13.35
CA THR A 322 3.83 8.20 -13.02
C THR A 322 2.97 7.41 -12.03
N GLY A 323 1.91 8.01 -11.46
CA GLY A 323 1.17 7.48 -10.31
C GLY A 323 0.52 6.12 -10.56
N HIS A 324 -0.28 6.00 -11.63
CA HIS A 324 -1.01 4.76 -11.93
C HIS A 324 -0.07 3.59 -12.26
N GLU A 325 0.98 3.85 -13.03
CA GLU A 325 1.96 2.81 -13.34
C GLU A 325 2.73 2.39 -12.08
N LEU A 326 3.06 3.33 -11.19
CA LEU A 326 3.72 3.00 -9.93
C LEU A 326 2.85 2.06 -9.08
N GLU A 327 1.54 2.28 -9.00
CA GLU A 327 0.60 1.37 -8.31
C GLU A 327 0.64 -0.05 -8.90
N ILE A 328 0.78 -0.18 -10.22
CA ILE A 328 0.89 -1.47 -10.90
C ILE A 328 2.21 -2.17 -10.52
N ILE A 329 3.33 -1.46 -10.56
CA ILE A 329 4.65 -2.03 -10.20
C ILE A 329 4.66 -2.42 -8.72
N ASP A 330 4.06 -1.60 -7.86
CA ASP A 330 3.95 -1.84 -6.43
C ASP A 330 3.16 -3.12 -6.09
N LYS A 331 2.07 -3.40 -6.83
CA LYS A 331 1.34 -4.69 -6.74
C LYS A 331 2.17 -5.88 -7.20
N LYS A 332 2.98 -5.71 -8.26
CA LYS A 332 3.90 -6.75 -8.74
C LYS A 332 4.99 -7.03 -7.71
N LEU A 333 5.52 -5.99 -7.06
CA LEU A 333 6.48 -6.13 -5.96
C LEU A 333 5.87 -6.93 -4.80
N ASP A 334 4.63 -6.66 -4.41
CA ASP A 334 3.97 -7.43 -3.35
C ASP A 334 3.83 -8.91 -3.70
N ALA A 335 3.37 -9.23 -4.91
CA ALA A 335 3.24 -10.61 -5.38
C ALA A 335 4.61 -11.33 -5.43
N TYR A 336 5.64 -10.62 -5.92
CA TYR A 336 7.00 -11.15 -5.97
C TYR A 336 7.57 -11.43 -4.57
N MET A 337 7.35 -10.53 -3.61
CA MET A 337 7.78 -10.72 -2.22
C MET A 337 7.00 -11.84 -1.52
N GLU A 338 5.74 -12.07 -1.89
CA GLU A 338 4.93 -13.19 -1.39
C GLU A 338 5.45 -14.54 -1.85
N GLU A 339 5.81 -14.67 -3.13
CA GLU A 339 6.47 -15.86 -3.67
C GLU A 339 7.83 -16.10 -2.98
N LYS A 340 8.62 -15.04 -2.83
CA LYS A 340 9.92 -15.10 -2.13
C LYS A 340 9.78 -15.51 -0.66
N ALA A 341 8.71 -15.10 0.01
CA ALA A 341 8.39 -15.51 1.37
C ALA A 341 7.98 -16.99 1.46
N ALA A 342 7.16 -17.48 0.53
CA ALA A 342 6.78 -18.89 0.45
C ALA A 342 8.01 -19.81 0.30
N ASP A 343 9.04 -19.33 -0.38
CA ASP A 343 10.33 -20.00 -0.56
C ASP A 343 11.33 -19.83 0.59
N ALA A 344 10.95 -19.11 1.67
CA ALA A 344 11.83 -18.76 2.78
C ALA A 344 13.11 -17.99 2.38
N LYS A 345 13.03 -17.15 1.33
CA LYS A 345 14.14 -16.37 0.76
C LYS A 345 14.13 -14.89 1.17
N MET A 346 13.48 -14.54 2.27
CA MET A 346 13.28 -13.14 2.68
C MET A 346 14.57 -12.49 3.18
N PRO A 347 14.97 -11.29 2.70
CA PRO A 347 16.01 -10.49 3.34
C PRO A 347 15.43 -9.69 4.51
N HIS A 348 16.26 -8.88 5.18
CA HIS A 348 15.75 -7.81 6.05
C HIS A 348 15.07 -6.74 5.19
N LEU A 349 14.04 -6.06 5.70
CA LEU A 349 13.28 -5.07 4.93
C LEU A 349 13.26 -3.71 5.62
N LEU A 350 13.62 -2.67 4.88
CA LEU A 350 13.33 -1.29 5.25
C LEU A 350 12.22 -0.79 4.32
N ILE A 351 11.06 -0.44 4.87
CA ILE A 351 9.89 -0.07 4.09
C ILE A 351 9.60 1.42 4.28
N ASP A 352 9.79 2.19 3.22
CA ASP A 352 9.37 3.60 3.09
C ASP A 352 8.36 3.70 1.95
N ARG A 353 7.16 3.15 2.20
CA ARG A 353 6.03 3.06 1.26
C ARG A 353 4.82 3.79 1.83
N PHE A 354 4.35 4.79 1.08
CA PHE A 354 3.03 5.36 1.31
C PHE A 354 2.01 4.63 0.42
N ARG A 355 1.03 3.97 1.04
CA ARG A 355 -0.05 3.25 0.37
C ARG A 355 -1.39 3.64 1.00
N PHE A 356 -2.33 4.09 0.19
CA PHE A 356 -3.68 4.45 0.64
C PHE A 356 -4.43 3.24 1.23
N ASP A 357 -4.30 2.07 0.61
CA ASP A 357 -4.87 0.82 1.11
C ASP A 357 -4.12 0.25 2.32
N SER A 358 -2.86 0.65 2.58
CA SER A 358 -2.13 0.21 3.78
C SER A 358 -2.71 0.73 5.10
N PHE A 359 -3.65 1.67 5.00
CA PHE A 359 -4.40 2.25 6.11
C PHE A 359 -5.84 1.75 6.19
N ARG A 360 -6.36 1.12 5.13
CA ARG A 360 -7.76 0.66 5.05
C ARG A 360 -7.86 -0.81 5.46
N LEU A 361 -8.46 -1.06 6.62
CA LEU A 361 -8.90 -2.39 7.01
C LEU A 361 -10.11 -2.78 6.15
N SER A 362 -9.97 -3.77 5.26
CA SER A 362 -11.15 -4.42 4.70
C SER A 362 -11.72 -5.38 5.76
N THR A 363 -13.05 -5.44 5.87
CA THR A 363 -13.79 -6.30 6.80
C THR A 363 -13.56 -7.81 6.61
N ASN A 364 -12.79 -8.20 5.59
CA ASN A 364 -12.35 -9.57 5.37
C ASN A 364 -10.90 -9.75 5.87
N GLN A 365 -10.64 -10.87 6.57
CA GLN A 365 -9.34 -11.29 7.10
C GLN A 365 -8.18 -11.32 6.07
N GLN A 366 -8.45 -11.12 4.77
CA GLN A 366 -7.46 -11.07 3.70
C GLN A 366 -6.54 -9.83 3.71
N THR A 367 -6.86 -8.77 4.46
CA THR A 367 -5.99 -7.56 4.50
C THR A 367 -4.62 -7.81 5.13
N ASP A 368 -4.52 -8.81 6.01
CA ASP A 368 -3.24 -9.16 6.63
C ASP A 368 -2.23 -9.70 5.61
N GLY A 369 -2.72 -10.23 4.48
CA GLY A 369 -1.93 -10.73 3.35
C GLY A 369 -1.32 -9.66 2.44
N ARG A 370 -1.43 -8.36 2.72
CA ARG A 370 -0.87 -7.31 1.83
C ARG A 370 0.31 -6.54 2.39
N LEU A 371 0.49 -6.50 3.72
CA LEU A 371 1.59 -5.76 4.33
C LEU A 371 2.87 -6.59 4.30
N LEU A 372 3.94 -6.06 3.69
CA LEU A 372 5.26 -6.72 3.70
C LEU A 372 5.82 -6.92 5.11
N SER A 373 5.40 -6.09 6.07
CA SER A 373 5.77 -6.24 7.48
C SER A 373 5.37 -7.59 8.09
N ARG A 374 4.39 -8.31 7.50
CA ARG A 374 3.98 -9.64 7.99
C ARG A 374 5.08 -10.69 7.87
N PHE A 375 6.03 -10.48 6.97
CA PHE A 375 7.15 -11.40 6.74
C PHE A 375 8.31 -11.22 7.72
N GLY A 376 8.24 -10.23 8.60
CA GLY A 376 9.23 -10.04 9.65
C GLY A 376 9.07 -11.06 10.76
N HIS A 377 10.19 -11.57 11.27
CA HIS A 377 10.21 -12.19 12.59
C HIS A 377 10.13 -11.10 13.68
N THR A 378 10.83 -9.99 13.48
CA THR A 378 10.81 -8.81 14.35
C THR A 378 10.55 -7.58 13.51
N VAL A 379 9.55 -6.80 13.91
CA VAL A 379 9.03 -5.66 13.16
C VAL A 379 9.12 -4.42 14.03
N PHE A 380 9.75 -3.37 13.52
CA PHE A 380 9.74 -2.03 14.08
C PHE A 380 8.82 -1.15 13.22
N ILE A 381 7.80 -0.54 13.82
CA ILE A 381 6.87 0.36 13.13
C ILE A 381 6.96 1.76 13.74
N PHE A 382 7.39 2.73 12.94
CA PHE A 382 7.53 4.12 13.34
C PHE A 382 6.37 4.95 12.78
N PHE A 383 5.63 5.63 13.64
CA PHE A 383 4.52 6.50 13.28
C PHE A 383 4.95 7.95 13.42
N ILE A 384 5.13 8.65 12.29
CA ILE A 384 5.55 10.04 12.26
C ILE A 384 4.33 10.95 12.34
N ILE A 385 4.30 11.80 13.36
CA ILE A 385 3.29 12.82 13.59
C ILE A 385 3.88 14.16 13.16
N THR A 386 3.25 14.81 12.18
CA THR A 386 3.65 16.12 11.65
C THR A 386 2.40 16.94 11.35
N PRO A 387 2.30 18.20 11.81
CA PRO A 387 1.16 19.04 11.52
C PRO A 387 0.86 19.12 10.01
N PRO A 388 -0.41 19.04 9.57
CA PRO A 388 -0.76 19.14 8.15
C PRO A 388 -0.20 20.40 7.46
N THR A 389 -0.20 21.55 8.13
CA THR A 389 0.40 22.80 7.64
C THR A 389 1.89 22.64 7.34
N GLU A 390 2.64 21.99 8.23
CA GLU A 390 4.07 21.70 8.04
C GLU A 390 4.31 20.75 6.85
N THR A 391 3.42 19.79 6.61
CA THR A 391 3.57 18.89 5.47
C THR A 391 3.45 19.62 4.13
N VAL A 392 2.64 20.69 4.05
CA VAL A 392 2.49 21.54 2.85
C VAL A 392 3.78 22.30 2.57
N GLU A 393 4.30 23.01 3.58
CA GLU A 393 5.55 23.78 3.48
C GLU A 393 6.77 22.90 3.14
N ARG A 394 6.87 21.74 3.79
CA ARG A 394 7.96 20.77 3.54
C ARG A 394 7.85 20.14 2.16
N ALA A 395 6.63 19.86 1.67
CA ALA A 395 6.44 19.33 0.32
C ALA A 395 6.89 20.33 -0.75
N TRP A 396 6.62 21.62 -0.55
CA TRP A 396 7.08 22.68 -1.43
C TRP A 396 8.60 22.78 -1.48
N THR A 397 9.25 22.84 -0.32
CA THR A 397 10.72 22.86 -0.21
C THR A 397 11.34 21.67 -0.92
N ARG A 398 10.83 20.45 -0.66
CA ARG A 398 11.28 19.23 -1.35
C ARG A 398 11.01 19.29 -2.86
N GLY A 399 9.91 19.90 -3.28
CA GLY A 399 9.59 20.12 -4.69
C GLY A 399 10.64 20.97 -5.39
N GLN A 400 11.10 22.04 -4.74
CA GLN A 400 12.16 22.91 -5.25
C GLN A 400 13.52 22.20 -5.35
N GLU A 401 13.86 21.36 -4.38
CA GLU A 401 15.13 20.62 -4.36
C GLU A 401 15.15 19.48 -5.38
N THR A 402 14.08 18.68 -5.43
CA THR A 402 14.09 17.39 -6.14
C THR A 402 13.29 17.38 -7.44
N GLY A 403 12.53 18.44 -7.72
CA GLY A 403 11.56 18.53 -8.81
C GLY A 403 10.23 17.83 -8.53
N ARG A 404 10.03 17.27 -7.32
CA ARG A 404 8.84 16.48 -6.96
C ARG A 404 7.79 17.32 -6.23
N TYR A 405 6.98 18.03 -7.01
CA TYR A 405 5.86 18.83 -6.52
C TYR A 405 4.62 17.98 -6.18
N LYS A 406 3.76 18.54 -5.34
CA LYS A 406 2.44 17.99 -4.99
C LYS A 406 1.45 19.14 -4.81
N ALA A 407 0.20 18.88 -5.14
CA ALA A 407 -0.89 19.83 -4.93
C ALA A 407 -1.27 19.88 -3.43
N VAL A 408 -1.81 21.01 -2.99
CA VAL A 408 -2.13 21.26 -1.57
C VAL A 408 -3.27 20.37 -1.10
N ASP A 409 -4.34 20.32 -1.88
CA ASP A 409 -5.50 19.45 -1.69
C ASP A 409 -5.09 17.97 -1.58
N ASP A 410 -4.21 17.49 -2.47
CA ASP A 410 -3.63 16.15 -2.40
C ASP A 410 -2.86 15.92 -1.09
N LEU A 411 -2.06 16.89 -0.63
CA LEU A 411 -1.31 16.78 0.62
C LEU A 411 -2.23 16.75 1.85
N LEU A 412 -3.25 17.61 1.91
CA LEU A 412 -4.18 17.67 3.03
C LEU A 412 -5.07 16.42 3.05
N PHE A 413 -5.54 15.94 1.89
CA PHE A 413 -6.23 14.66 1.77
C PHE A 413 -5.36 13.49 2.27
N HIS A 414 -4.09 13.46 1.90
CA HIS A 414 -3.13 12.46 2.41
C HIS A 414 -2.96 12.50 3.93
N ASN A 415 -3.02 13.68 4.55
CA ASN A 415 -2.98 13.80 6.00
C ASN A 415 -4.22 13.18 6.63
N VAL A 416 -5.43 13.51 6.13
CA VAL A 416 -6.69 12.93 6.62
C VAL A 416 -6.65 11.40 6.57
N GLU A 417 -6.28 10.81 5.44
CA GLU A 417 -6.19 9.35 5.29
C GLU A 417 -5.13 8.75 6.25
N ALA A 418 -3.95 9.36 6.34
CA ALA A 418 -2.89 8.86 7.22
C ALA A 418 -3.29 8.90 8.70
N TYR A 419 -3.84 10.01 9.18
CA TYR A 419 -4.23 10.16 10.59
C TYR A 419 -5.48 9.36 10.95
N THR A 420 -6.36 9.10 9.98
CA THR A 420 -7.49 8.18 10.16
C THR A 420 -7.00 6.74 10.29
N GLY A 421 -6.05 6.32 9.45
CA GLY A 421 -5.60 4.93 9.40
C GLY A 421 -4.51 4.53 10.39
N MET A 422 -3.61 5.44 10.79
CA MET A 422 -2.49 5.11 11.68
C MET A 422 -2.93 4.49 13.01
N PRO A 423 -3.95 5.02 13.72
CA PRO A 423 -4.44 4.41 14.97
C PRO A 423 -5.00 2.99 14.78
N GLU A 424 -5.79 2.75 13.74
CA GLU A 424 -6.37 1.42 13.48
C GLU A 424 -5.30 0.40 13.07
N LEU A 425 -4.34 0.83 12.25
CA LEU A 425 -3.16 0.02 11.91
C LEU A 425 -2.39 -0.34 13.18
N PHE A 426 -2.09 0.64 14.03
CA PHE A 426 -1.40 0.44 15.30
C PHE A 426 -2.14 -0.58 16.19
N LEU A 427 -3.45 -0.39 16.41
CA LEU A 427 -4.27 -1.27 17.24
C LEU A 427 -4.33 -2.71 16.70
N THR A 428 -4.25 -2.88 15.39
CA THR A 428 -4.14 -4.20 14.75
C THR A 428 -2.81 -4.87 15.09
N TRP A 429 -1.69 -4.14 14.99
CA TRP A 429 -0.35 -4.71 15.20
C TRP A 429 -0.03 -4.96 16.67
N VAL A 430 -0.38 -4.04 17.57
CA VAL A 430 -0.12 -4.20 19.02
C VAL A 430 -0.85 -5.41 19.60
N SER A 431 -1.99 -5.79 19.00
CA SER A 431 -2.80 -6.93 19.46
C SER A 431 -2.32 -8.29 18.94
N LYS A 432 -1.33 -8.32 18.03
CA LYS A 432 -0.84 -9.60 17.48
C LYS A 432 0.03 -10.36 18.47
N GLU A 433 -0.08 -11.69 18.45
CA GLU A 433 0.85 -12.58 19.15
C GLU A 433 2.18 -12.73 18.39
N HIS A 434 2.09 -12.79 17.06
CA HIS A 434 3.23 -12.85 16.15
C HIS A 434 2.99 -11.98 14.91
N PRO A 435 4.02 -11.34 14.33
CA PRO A 435 5.43 -11.35 14.76
C PRO A 435 5.70 -10.49 16.00
N LYS A 436 6.96 -10.45 16.47
CA LYS A 436 7.38 -9.55 17.56
C LYS A 436 7.42 -8.12 17.03
N VAL A 437 6.54 -7.25 17.51
CA VAL A 437 6.37 -5.88 17.05
C VAL A 437 6.81 -4.90 18.13
N HIS A 438 7.75 -4.03 17.79
CA HIS A 438 8.00 -2.79 18.50
C HIS A 438 7.39 -1.64 17.70
N PHE A 439 6.82 -0.66 18.39
CA PHE A 439 6.31 0.55 17.74
C PHE A 439 6.77 1.79 18.49
N GLU A 440 6.81 2.90 17.75
CA GLU A 440 7.11 4.20 18.31
C GLU A 440 6.38 5.30 17.56
N PHE A 441 5.73 6.20 18.28
CA PHE A 441 5.15 7.44 17.79
C PHE A 441 6.16 8.57 17.97
N LEU A 442 6.40 9.31 16.90
CA LEU A 442 7.44 10.32 16.80
C LEU A 442 6.82 11.67 16.44
N ASP A 443 6.92 12.65 17.35
CA ASP A 443 6.56 14.04 17.08
C ASP A 443 7.67 14.71 16.27
N ASN A 444 7.35 14.98 15.01
CA ASN A 444 8.22 15.62 14.04
C ASN A 444 7.81 17.08 13.75
N ASP A 445 7.04 17.69 14.67
CA ASP A 445 6.93 19.14 14.81
C ASP A 445 8.21 19.69 15.48
N VAL A 446 9.32 19.59 14.75
CA VAL A 446 10.65 20.04 15.13
C VAL A 446 11.33 20.67 13.91
N ALA A 447 12.35 21.51 14.15
CA ALA A 447 13.12 22.12 13.07
C ALA A 447 13.85 21.07 12.23
N TYR A 448 14.03 21.35 10.93
CA TYR A 448 14.77 20.49 10.02
C TYR A 448 16.17 20.15 10.55
N GLY A 449 16.57 18.88 10.46
CA GLY A 449 17.83 18.36 11.00
C GLY A 449 17.79 18.00 12.49
N THR A 450 16.71 18.31 13.20
CA THR A 450 16.53 17.93 14.60
C THR A 450 15.93 16.52 14.69
N ARG A 451 16.35 15.74 15.69
CA ARG A 451 15.75 14.44 15.99
C ARG A 451 14.29 14.63 16.43
N PRO A 452 13.32 13.85 15.89
CA PRO A 452 11.93 13.90 16.36
C PRO A 452 11.83 13.45 17.81
N ARG A 453 10.77 13.86 18.51
CA ARG A 453 10.57 13.54 19.94
C ARG A 453 9.75 12.26 20.09
N THR A 454 10.13 11.37 21.01
CA THR A 454 9.35 10.16 21.32
C THR A 454 8.07 10.56 22.05
N VAL A 455 6.92 10.18 21.50
CA VAL A 455 5.58 10.46 22.06
C VAL A 455 5.05 9.27 22.83
N ALA A 456 5.19 8.09 22.24
CA ALA A 456 4.80 6.82 22.83
C ALA A 456 5.58 5.68 22.18
N PHE A 457 5.78 4.57 22.87
CA PHE A 457 6.46 3.39 22.35
C PHE A 457 5.98 2.13 23.08
N GLY A 458 6.35 0.96 22.56
CA GLY A 458 6.07 -0.30 23.25
C GLY A 458 6.21 -1.54 22.37
N TRP A 459 5.86 -2.68 22.96
CA TRP A 459 5.83 -3.99 22.32
C TRP A 459 4.39 -4.52 22.23
N ASN A 460 4.18 -5.66 21.58
CA ASN A 460 2.86 -6.30 21.54
C ASN A 460 2.21 -6.34 22.94
N GLY A 461 0.94 -5.92 23.01
CA GLY A 461 0.14 -5.90 24.22
C GLY A 461 0.42 -4.75 25.19
N GLU A 462 1.44 -3.91 24.96
CA GLU A 462 1.77 -2.81 25.87
C GLU A 462 2.18 -1.52 25.18
N ILE A 463 1.75 -0.38 25.73
CA ILE A 463 2.16 0.96 25.30
C ILE A 463 2.58 1.80 26.50
N THR A 464 3.64 2.57 26.31
CA THR A 464 4.09 3.62 27.23
C THR A 464 3.97 4.97 26.52
N ILE A 465 3.31 5.94 27.16
CA ILE A 465 2.99 7.25 26.61
C ILE A 465 3.73 8.33 27.42
N LEU A 466 4.54 9.15 26.74
CA LEU A 466 5.25 10.29 27.31
C LEU A 466 4.52 11.62 27.07
N ASP A 467 3.85 11.76 25.93
CA ASP A 467 3.16 13.00 25.53
C ASP A 467 1.68 12.71 25.15
N PRO A 468 0.78 12.70 26.15
CA PRO A 468 -0.65 12.48 25.94
C PRO A 468 -1.30 13.49 25.00
N ASP A 469 -0.84 14.75 25.04
CA ASP A 469 -1.41 15.83 24.24
C ASP A 469 -1.04 15.67 22.77
N CYS A 470 0.21 15.30 22.47
CA CYS A 470 0.63 14.98 21.11
C CYS A 470 -0.15 13.80 20.52
N MET A 471 -0.43 12.76 21.32
CA MET A 471 -1.29 11.66 20.86
C MET A 471 -2.69 12.17 20.47
N ARG A 472 -3.28 13.05 21.27
CA ARG A 472 -4.59 13.65 20.98
C ARG A 472 -4.58 14.59 19.78
N ARG A 473 -3.47 15.28 19.49
CA ARG A 473 -3.36 16.13 18.28
C ARG A 473 -3.68 15.38 16.99
N MET A 474 -3.39 14.07 16.94
CA MET A 474 -3.73 13.24 15.78
C MET A 474 -5.23 13.22 15.46
N ASN A 475 -6.12 13.40 16.46
CA ASN A 475 -7.56 13.49 16.22
C ASN A 475 -7.93 14.75 15.43
N ALA A 476 -7.31 15.89 15.73
CA ALA A 476 -7.53 17.13 14.99
C ALA A 476 -7.06 17.02 13.53
N TYR A 477 -6.00 16.24 13.27
CA TYR A 477 -5.46 16.06 11.92
C TYR A 477 -6.33 15.19 11.01
N LYS A 478 -7.31 14.47 11.56
CA LYS A 478 -8.31 13.71 10.79
C LYS A 478 -9.41 14.62 10.20
N GLN A 479 -9.57 15.82 10.73
CA GLN A 479 -10.71 16.70 10.45
C GLN A 479 -10.21 18.09 10.07
N ILE A 480 -9.60 18.16 8.89
CA ILE A 480 -9.03 19.39 8.32
C ILE A 480 -9.75 19.75 7.02
N ASN A 481 -9.72 21.03 6.67
CA ASN A 481 -10.19 21.54 5.40
C ASN A 481 -9.20 21.17 4.29
N VAL A 482 -9.58 20.25 3.40
CA VAL A 482 -8.73 19.85 2.26
C VAL A 482 -8.65 20.92 1.17
N ASP A 483 -9.62 21.84 1.13
CA ASP A 483 -9.69 22.95 0.18
C ASP A 483 -8.98 24.21 0.71
N ALA A 484 -8.19 24.09 1.79
CA ALA A 484 -7.49 25.23 2.39
C ALA A 484 -6.45 25.81 1.44
N THR A 485 -6.44 27.15 1.35
CA THR A 485 -5.50 27.92 0.51
C THR A 485 -4.47 28.68 1.33
N CYS A 486 -4.56 28.62 2.66
CA CYS A 486 -3.56 29.13 3.59
C CYS A 486 -3.57 28.33 4.91
N PRO A 487 -2.52 28.44 5.74
CA PRO A 487 -2.41 27.66 6.99
C PRO A 487 -3.58 27.85 7.96
N GLU A 488 -4.12 29.07 8.04
CA GLU A 488 -5.20 29.46 8.96
C GLU A 488 -6.54 28.77 8.64
N GLU A 489 -6.73 28.33 7.39
CA GLU A 489 -7.95 27.68 6.92
C GLU A 489 -7.97 26.17 7.16
N VAL A 490 -6.83 25.56 7.53
CA VAL A 490 -6.67 24.09 7.61
C VAL A 490 -7.52 23.49 8.72
N TYR A 491 -7.56 24.10 9.90
CA TYR A 491 -8.21 23.51 11.06
C TYR A 491 -9.65 24.01 11.21
N LEU A 492 -10.62 23.10 11.10
CA LEU A 492 -12.06 23.40 11.12
C LEU A 492 -12.66 23.55 12.53
N GLY A 493 -11.83 23.50 13.59
CA GLY A 493 -12.24 23.46 15.00
C GLY A 493 -12.30 22.04 15.59
N THR A 494 -12.50 21.91 16.90
CA THR A 494 -12.60 20.60 17.57
C THR A 494 -13.96 19.98 17.29
N ALA A 495 -14.03 18.98 16.40
CA ALA A 495 -15.17 18.09 16.38
C ALA A 495 -15.01 16.97 17.42
N ASP A 496 -16.14 16.49 17.90
CA ASP A 496 -16.28 15.46 18.94
C ASP A 496 -15.83 14.10 18.37
N SER A 497 -14.52 13.90 18.32
CA SER A 497 -13.89 12.63 18.00
C SER A 497 -13.49 11.97 19.32
N GLY A 498 -13.85 10.70 19.46
CA GLY A 498 -13.54 9.92 20.67
C GLY A 498 -12.07 10.05 21.06
N ASP A 499 -11.82 10.09 22.37
CA ASP A 499 -10.46 10.24 22.90
C ASP A 499 -9.61 9.01 22.56
N ILE A 500 -8.55 9.23 21.78
CA ILE A 500 -7.63 8.16 21.37
C ILE A 500 -6.97 7.48 22.58
N LEU A 501 -6.73 8.22 23.67
CA LEU A 501 -6.15 7.67 24.88
C LEU A 501 -7.13 6.72 25.59
N ALA A 502 -8.41 7.07 25.63
CA ALA A 502 -9.46 6.20 26.15
C ALA A 502 -9.54 4.89 25.34
N THR A 503 -9.49 5.01 24.00
CA THR A 503 -9.47 3.84 23.11
C THR A 503 -8.27 2.93 23.38
N PHE A 504 -7.10 3.50 23.64
CA PHE A 504 -5.90 2.72 23.98
C PHE A 504 -6.04 2.00 25.31
N ILE A 505 -6.56 2.67 26.34
CA ILE A 505 -6.79 2.06 27.67
C ILE A 505 -7.76 0.88 27.57
N GLU A 506 -8.82 1.01 26.76
CA GLU A 506 -9.83 -0.04 26.59
C GLU A 506 -9.33 -1.24 25.78
N ARG A 507 -8.54 -0.99 24.72
CA ARG A 507 -8.16 -2.03 23.74
C ARG A 507 -6.79 -2.66 23.98
N ILE A 508 -5.89 -1.99 24.71
CA ILE A 508 -4.52 -2.47 24.92
C ILE A 508 -4.40 -3.05 26.32
N PRO A 509 -3.88 -4.30 26.47
CA PRO A 509 -3.77 -4.96 27.76
C PRO A 509 -3.06 -4.13 28.84
N LYS A 510 -2.01 -3.39 28.47
CA LYS A 510 -1.23 -2.57 29.40
C LYS A 510 -0.94 -1.19 28.79
N VAL A 511 -1.35 -0.13 29.50
CA VAL A 511 -1.06 1.26 29.13
C VAL A 511 -0.36 1.94 30.30
N SER A 512 0.83 2.49 30.07
CA SER A 512 1.57 3.25 31.07
C SER A 512 1.78 4.68 30.61
N PHE A 513 1.70 5.62 31.54
CA PHE A 513 2.03 7.03 31.32
C PHE A 513 3.27 7.35 32.16
N ILE A 514 4.28 7.96 31.56
CA ILE A 514 5.51 8.34 32.25
C ILE A 514 5.81 9.83 32.06
N GLY A 515 6.49 10.43 33.03
CA GLY A 515 6.99 11.80 32.95
C GLY A 515 8.08 11.91 31.90
N LYS A 516 8.07 13.00 31.13
CA LYS A 516 9.01 13.22 30.03
C LYS A 516 10.45 13.45 30.50
N GLU A 517 10.63 14.19 31.59
CA GLU A 517 11.95 14.60 32.08
C GLU A 517 12.60 13.55 32.99
N ASP A 518 11.82 12.90 33.85
CA ASP A 518 12.29 12.01 34.90
C ASP A 518 11.93 10.53 34.65
N GLY A 519 11.10 10.25 33.63
CA GLY A 519 10.58 8.92 33.35
C GLY A 519 9.72 8.34 34.49
N ALA A 520 9.27 9.17 35.44
CA ALA A 520 8.52 8.71 36.59
C ALA A 520 7.15 8.18 36.14
N LEU A 521 6.73 7.04 36.68
CA LEU A 521 5.42 6.49 36.38
C LEU A 521 4.33 7.46 36.89
N LEU A 522 3.49 7.95 35.98
CA LEU A 522 2.40 8.87 36.28
C LEU A 522 1.07 8.14 36.43
N ALA A 523 0.83 7.12 35.59
CA ALA A 523 -0.32 6.23 35.69
C ALA A 523 -0.05 4.89 34.99
N ARG A 524 -0.76 3.84 35.41
CA ARG A 524 -0.73 2.52 34.77
C ARG A 524 -2.13 1.92 34.75
N PHE A 525 -2.53 1.45 33.58
CA PHE A 525 -3.77 0.74 33.34
C PHE A 525 -3.48 -0.69 32.92
N SER A 526 -4.32 -1.62 33.37
CA SER A 526 -4.24 -3.03 32.97
C SER A 526 -5.63 -3.60 32.77
N GLY A 527 -5.92 -4.02 31.54
CA GLY A 527 -7.25 -4.47 31.10
C GLY A 527 -8.32 -3.39 31.25
N GLY A 528 -8.03 -2.15 30.87
CA GLY A 528 -8.95 -1.01 31.01
C GLY A 528 -9.07 -0.42 32.41
N GLU A 529 -8.54 -1.08 33.45
CA GLU A 529 -8.63 -0.57 34.83
C GLU A 529 -7.38 0.20 35.25
N CYS A 530 -7.54 1.37 35.87
CA CYS A 530 -6.44 2.10 36.50
C CYS A 530 -5.90 1.32 37.71
N ARG A 531 -4.65 0.87 37.62
CA ARG A 531 -3.90 0.18 38.69
C ARG A 531 -3.10 1.14 39.55
N PHE A 532 -2.61 2.21 38.93
CA PHE A 532 -1.80 3.23 39.60
C PHE A 532 -2.02 4.59 38.95
N THR A 533 -2.04 5.65 39.75
CA THR A 533 -2.01 7.04 39.29
C THR A 533 -1.37 7.94 40.33
N THR A 534 -0.66 8.96 39.87
CA THR A 534 -0.21 10.10 40.67
C THR A 534 -1.36 11.09 40.89
N GLU A 535 -1.23 11.93 41.91
CA GLU A 535 -2.28 12.87 42.30
C GLU A 535 -2.59 13.89 41.17
N GLY A 536 -3.88 14.03 40.87
CA GLY A 536 -4.40 14.93 39.85
C GLY A 536 -4.07 14.56 38.41
N PHE A 537 -3.37 13.44 38.14
CA PHE A 537 -3.04 13.05 36.76
C PHE A 537 -4.31 12.77 35.94
N LEU A 538 -5.20 11.90 36.43
CA LEU A 538 -6.44 11.55 35.72
C LEU A 538 -7.31 12.77 35.43
N SER A 539 -7.40 13.71 36.37
CA SER A 539 -8.15 14.97 36.19
C SER A 539 -7.50 15.86 35.13
N ARG A 540 -6.18 16.07 35.19
CA ARG A 540 -5.45 16.86 34.18
C ARG A 540 -5.56 16.27 32.79
N THR A 541 -5.56 14.94 32.68
CA THR A 541 -5.69 14.26 31.39
C THR A 541 -7.13 13.99 30.99
N GLY A 542 -8.15 14.30 31.80
CA GLY A 542 -9.55 13.98 31.49
C GLY A 542 -9.87 12.48 31.41
N LEU A 543 -9.12 11.63 32.13
CA LEU A 543 -9.28 10.16 32.16
C LEU A 543 -9.97 9.66 33.44
N GLU A 544 -10.69 10.55 34.14
CA GLU A 544 -11.34 10.25 35.42
C GLU A 544 -12.35 9.10 35.33
N GLY A 545 -12.97 8.90 34.16
CA GLY A 545 -13.90 7.79 33.90
C GLY A 545 -13.28 6.39 34.05
N PHE A 546 -11.96 6.28 34.01
CA PHE A 546 -11.22 5.02 34.21
C PHE A 546 -10.72 4.83 35.65
N SER A 547 -11.04 5.76 36.55
CA SER A 547 -10.78 5.59 37.98
C SER A 547 -11.57 4.38 38.50
N ARG A 548 -10.93 3.53 39.30
CA ARG A 548 -11.64 2.47 40.03
C ARG A 548 -12.75 3.11 40.87
N GLN A 549 -13.99 2.69 40.66
CA GLN A 549 -15.08 2.97 41.60
C GLN A 549 -14.71 2.32 42.94
N GLY A 550 -14.17 3.13 43.87
CA GLY A 550 -13.84 2.70 45.23
C GLY A 550 -12.37 2.79 45.63
N ASN A 551 -11.70 3.92 45.38
CA ASN A 551 -10.75 4.53 46.35
C ASN A 551 -10.20 5.86 45.82
N ILE A 552 -10.93 6.94 46.11
CA ILE A 552 -10.32 8.28 46.17
C ILE A 552 -10.65 8.82 47.56
N CYS A 553 -9.69 8.67 48.49
CA CYS A 553 -9.34 9.58 49.59
C CYS A 553 -8.69 8.79 50.73
N GLY A 554 -7.49 9.21 51.11
CA GLY A 554 -6.90 8.86 52.40
C GLY A 554 -5.43 8.48 52.26
N ALA A 555 -4.57 9.36 52.75
CA ALA A 555 -3.15 9.14 52.93
C ALA A 555 -2.83 7.72 53.46
N GLY A 556 -1.85 7.07 52.85
CA GLY A 556 -1.27 5.83 53.35
C GLY A 556 -2.11 4.58 53.06
N LEU A 557 -2.20 4.18 51.78
CA LEU A 557 -2.43 2.77 51.46
C LEU A 557 -1.08 2.09 51.31
N ILE A 558 -0.79 1.24 52.30
CA ILE A 558 0.27 0.25 52.29
C ILE A 558 0.19 -0.50 50.96
N LEU A 559 1.27 -0.35 50.20
CA LEU A 559 1.60 -1.12 49.02
C LEU A 559 1.32 -2.59 49.30
N ARG A 560 0.53 -3.26 48.46
CA ARG A 560 0.71 -4.70 48.34
C ARG A 560 2.03 -4.88 47.58
N ASP A 561 2.97 -5.60 48.18
CA ASP A 561 4.29 -5.86 47.57
C ASP A 561 4.17 -6.49 46.17
N GLU A 562 3.05 -7.13 45.85
CA GLU A 562 2.75 -7.67 44.51
C GLU A 562 2.54 -6.58 43.43
N ASP A 563 2.13 -5.35 43.79
CA ASP A 563 1.99 -4.22 42.85
C ASP A 563 3.31 -3.44 42.67
N ARG A 564 4.33 -3.69 43.51
CA ARG A 564 5.73 -3.27 43.26
C ARG A 564 6.48 -4.24 42.34
N ASP A 565 5.98 -5.48 42.20
CA ASP A 565 6.65 -6.54 41.44
C ASP A 565 6.52 -6.38 39.90
N GLY A 566 5.76 -5.38 39.45
CA GLY A 566 5.70 -4.97 38.05
C GLY A 566 6.87 -4.06 37.67
N THR A 567 8.09 -4.63 37.58
CA THR A 567 9.35 -4.06 37.02
C THR A 567 9.25 -2.58 36.65
N ALA A 568 9.95 -1.72 37.41
CA ALA A 568 10.20 -0.35 36.98
C ALA A 568 10.67 -0.38 35.52
N LEU A 569 10.04 0.44 34.67
CA LEU A 569 10.37 0.48 33.26
C LEU A 569 11.87 0.81 33.14
N ASP A 570 12.65 -0.08 32.54
CA ASP A 570 14.07 0.15 32.33
C ASP A 570 14.22 1.14 31.17
N LEU A 571 14.25 2.43 31.48
CA LEU A 571 14.24 3.51 30.49
C LEU A 571 15.45 3.43 29.56
N GLU A 572 16.61 3.01 30.07
CA GLU A 572 17.82 2.86 29.25
C GLU A 572 17.66 1.71 28.27
N ARG A 573 17.05 0.61 28.69
CA ARG A 573 16.67 -0.48 27.79
C ARG A 573 15.65 -0.04 26.75
N GLU A 574 14.61 0.72 27.11
CA GLU A 574 13.61 1.16 26.12
C GLU A 574 14.22 2.17 25.13
N ARG A 575 15.09 3.07 25.60
CA ARG A 575 15.86 4.00 24.74
C ARG A 575 16.71 3.28 23.69
N HIS A 576 17.17 2.07 23.99
CA HIS A 576 17.90 1.22 23.05
C HIS A 576 17.03 0.82 21.83
N PHE A 577 15.70 0.71 21.99
CA PHE A 577 14.77 0.30 20.94
C PHE A 577 14.05 1.48 20.24
N THR A 578 14.14 2.70 20.80
CA THR A 578 13.52 3.92 20.25
C THR A 578 14.48 4.76 19.41
N LEU A 579 13.94 5.52 18.46
CA LEU A 579 14.64 6.47 17.60
C LEU A 579 14.59 7.90 18.14
N GLY A 580 13.49 8.30 18.76
CA GLY A 580 13.25 9.69 19.11
C GLY A 580 14.07 10.20 20.29
N ALA A 581 14.08 11.52 20.46
CA ALA A 581 14.56 12.17 21.66
C ALA A 581 13.49 12.09 22.75
N TRP A 582 13.90 11.72 23.96
CA TRP A 582 13.03 11.65 25.14
C TRP A 582 12.91 13.01 25.80
#